data_AF-A0A679JAD3-F1
#
_entry.id   AF-A0A679JAD3-F1
#
_cell.length_a   1.000
_cell.length_b   1.000
_cell.length_c   1.000
_cell.angle_alpha   90.00
_cell.angle_beta   90.00
_cell.angle_gamma   90.00
#
_symmetry.space_group_name_H-M   'P 1'
#
loop_
_entity.id
_entity.type
_entity.pdbx_description
1 polymer ?
#
loop_
_entity_poly.entity_id
_entity_poly.type
_entity_poly.pdbx_seq_one_letter_code
_entity_poly.pdbx_strand_id
1 'polypeptide(L)'
;MRKPWILLAACLAAFPASAAPIEENEPLVMRIIFEDCLGYIRHGRTPFQGLATRPASREAIDTIPSRAPDREKAVELLSPRYVASWGQDGNGRHCLIRTIWQAEHDTRPVRLGVASDGFLQRVDARARAEGLTSSGMADAFTPISVSSWSEGETGHDSGPLRPISFSLVASGADEARGLADAGVIAMGGPPQGRP
;
A
#
# COMPACT_ATOMS: atom_id res chain seq x y z
N MET A 1 -19.11 -62.61 24.84
CA MET A 1 -18.13 -62.30 23.77
C MET A 1 -18.28 -60.82 23.42
N ARG A 2 -17.18 -60.06 23.52
CA ARG A 2 -17.10 -58.63 23.20
C ARG A 2 -17.08 -58.44 21.68
N LYS A 3 -17.88 -57.52 21.14
CA LYS A 3 -17.38 -56.36 20.38
C LYS A 3 -18.53 -55.42 19.92
N PRO A 4 -18.46 -54.13 20.26
CA PRO A 4 -19.27 -53.08 19.67
C PRO A 4 -18.63 -52.64 18.34
N TRP A 5 -19.43 -52.39 17.31
CA TRP A 5 -18.98 -51.67 16.11
C TRP A 5 -19.67 -50.31 16.10
N ILE A 6 -19.12 -49.39 16.90
CA ILE A 6 -19.12 -47.97 16.58
C ILE A 6 -17.96 -47.81 15.59
N LEU A 7 -18.22 -47.26 14.41
CA LEU A 7 -17.27 -46.38 13.72
C LEU A 7 -18.07 -45.50 12.76
N LEU A 8 -18.40 -44.31 13.26
CA LEU A 8 -18.67 -43.13 12.46
C LEU A 8 -17.51 -42.94 11.47
N ALA A 9 -17.83 -42.81 10.19
CA ALA A 9 -16.94 -42.22 9.21
C ALA A 9 -17.73 -41.23 8.35
N ALA A 10 -18.32 -40.23 9.00
CA ALA A 10 -18.71 -39.00 8.32
C ALA A 10 -17.46 -38.10 8.26
N CYS A 11 -16.51 -38.45 7.40
CA CYS A 11 -15.48 -37.50 6.98
C CYS A 11 -16.14 -36.52 6.00
N LEU A 12 -16.83 -35.52 6.55
CA LEU A 12 -16.99 -34.23 5.90
C LEU A 12 -15.58 -33.66 5.72
N ALA A 13 -14.93 -34.05 4.61
CA ALA A 13 -13.85 -33.26 4.06
C ALA A 13 -14.51 -31.97 3.56
N ALA A 14 -14.67 -31.00 4.46
CA ALA A 14 -14.71 -29.61 4.08
C ALA A 14 -13.39 -29.36 3.35
N PHE A 15 -13.43 -29.45 2.02
CA PHE A 15 -12.34 -28.96 1.19
C PHE A 15 -12.05 -27.54 1.65
N PRO A 16 -10.78 -27.18 1.94
CA PRO A 16 -10.46 -25.79 2.19
C PRO A 16 -10.92 -25.05 0.94
N ALA A 17 -11.83 -24.09 1.11
CA ALA A 17 -12.29 -23.22 0.05
C ALA A 17 -11.03 -22.64 -0.60
N SER A 18 -10.73 -23.12 -1.82
CA SER A 18 -9.54 -22.71 -2.55
C SER A 18 -9.53 -21.20 -2.55
N ALA A 19 -8.41 -20.66 -2.08
CA ALA A 19 -8.29 -19.24 -1.95
C ALA A 19 -8.47 -18.60 -3.32
N ALA A 20 -9.59 -17.88 -3.50
CA ALA A 20 -9.83 -17.03 -4.67
C ALA A 20 -8.50 -16.38 -5.08
N PRO A 21 -8.12 -16.46 -6.37
CA PRO A 21 -6.88 -15.90 -6.85
C PRO A 21 -6.73 -14.46 -6.35
N ILE A 22 -5.51 -14.08 -5.95
CA ILE A 22 -5.24 -12.68 -5.69
C ILE A 22 -5.28 -12.02 -7.06
N GLU A 23 -6.29 -11.18 -7.29
CA GLU A 23 -6.41 -10.44 -8.55
C GLU A 23 -5.24 -9.47 -8.67
N GLU A 24 -4.64 -9.45 -9.85
CA GLU A 24 -3.62 -8.49 -10.21
C GLU A 24 -4.22 -7.07 -10.18
N ASN A 25 -3.61 -6.20 -9.38
CA ASN A 25 -4.19 -4.91 -9.02
C ASN A 25 -3.24 -3.73 -9.31
N GLU A 26 -2.24 -3.97 -10.17
CA GLU A 26 -1.27 -2.96 -10.56
C GLU A 26 -1.92 -1.65 -11.06
N PRO A 27 -2.99 -1.65 -11.87
CA PRO A 27 -3.64 -0.41 -12.29
C PRO A 27 -4.13 0.45 -11.11
N LEU A 28 -4.69 -0.17 -10.06
CA LEU A 28 -5.11 0.56 -8.87
C LEU A 28 -3.90 1.13 -8.11
N VAL A 29 -2.85 0.32 -7.94
CA VAL A 29 -1.64 0.75 -7.23
C VAL A 29 -0.98 1.93 -7.94
N MET A 30 -0.89 1.88 -9.27
CA MET A 30 -0.37 2.98 -10.09
C MET A 30 -1.25 4.24 -9.97
N ARG A 31 -2.58 4.10 -9.99
CA ARG A 31 -3.51 5.22 -9.75
C ARG A 31 -3.32 5.83 -8.36
N ILE A 32 -3.24 5.00 -7.32
CA ILE A 32 -3.05 5.45 -5.93
C ILE A 32 -1.76 6.27 -5.80
N ILE A 33 -0.66 5.82 -6.41
CA ILE A 33 0.63 6.52 -6.36
C ILE A 33 0.57 7.81 -7.17
N PHE A 34 0.25 7.72 -8.46
CA PHE A 34 0.52 8.79 -9.42
C PHE A 34 -0.64 9.75 -9.65
N GLU A 35 -1.89 9.34 -9.38
CA GLU A 35 -3.05 10.22 -9.50
C GLU A 35 -3.48 10.78 -8.15
N ASP A 36 -3.72 9.89 -7.18
CA ASP A 36 -4.28 10.24 -5.88
C ASP A 36 -3.23 10.89 -4.96
N CYS A 37 -2.21 10.14 -4.54
CA CYS A 37 -1.20 10.66 -3.62
C CYS A 37 -0.39 11.78 -4.27
N LEU A 38 0.19 11.57 -5.46
CA LEU A 38 0.97 12.60 -6.14
C LEU A 38 0.13 13.84 -6.45
N GLY A 39 -1.14 13.66 -6.84
CA GLY A 39 -2.08 14.75 -7.06
C GLY A 39 -2.36 15.57 -5.80
N TYR A 40 -2.52 14.92 -4.65
CA TYR A 40 -2.67 15.59 -3.37
C TYR A 40 -1.39 16.36 -3.00
N ILE A 41 -0.23 15.73 -3.11
CA ILE A 41 1.04 16.37 -2.74
C ILE A 41 1.32 17.58 -3.63
N ARG A 42 1.22 17.44 -4.96
CA ARG A 42 1.49 18.52 -5.93
C ARG A 42 0.46 19.62 -5.91
N HIS A 43 -0.83 19.26 -5.90
CA HIS A 43 -1.89 20.21 -6.26
C HIS A 43 -2.93 20.39 -5.16
N GLY A 44 -2.82 19.67 -4.04
CA GLY A 44 -3.78 19.75 -2.94
C GLY A 44 -5.15 19.15 -3.29
N ARG A 45 -5.22 18.36 -4.37
CA ARG A 45 -6.46 17.67 -4.75
C ARG A 45 -6.86 16.68 -3.67
N THR A 46 -8.14 16.58 -3.36
CA THR A 46 -8.64 15.54 -2.45
C THR A 46 -8.34 14.16 -3.05
N PRO A 47 -7.56 13.31 -2.38
CA PRO A 47 -7.18 12.01 -2.93
C PRO A 47 -8.33 11.01 -2.84
N PHE A 48 -8.25 9.93 -3.62
CA PHE A 48 -9.14 8.76 -3.61
C PHE A 48 -10.58 9.05 -4.04
N GLN A 49 -10.82 10.21 -4.67
CA GLN A 49 -12.13 10.52 -5.23
C GLN A 49 -12.50 9.50 -6.31
N GLY A 50 -13.72 8.97 -6.24
CA GLY A 50 -14.21 7.95 -7.17
C GLY A 50 -13.71 6.53 -6.90
N LEU A 51 -12.96 6.30 -5.80
CA LEU A 51 -12.77 4.96 -5.24
C LEU A 51 -13.88 4.68 -4.21
N ALA A 52 -14.31 3.43 -4.09
CA ALA A 52 -15.21 3.07 -2.99
C ALA A 52 -14.41 3.16 -1.69
N THR A 53 -14.86 3.99 -0.75
CA THR A 53 -14.18 4.20 0.52
C THR A 53 -15.16 4.10 1.68
N ARG A 54 -14.64 3.75 2.86
CA ARG A 54 -15.33 3.88 4.14
C ARG A 54 -14.39 4.45 5.18
N PRO A 55 -14.90 5.09 6.26
CA PRO A 55 -14.07 5.44 7.40
C PRO A 55 -13.29 4.21 7.89
N ALA A 56 -12.01 4.41 8.20
CA ALA A 56 -11.16 3.35 8.71
C ALA A 56 -11.64 2.88 10.08
N SER A 57 -11.51 1.57 10.36
CA SER A 57 -11.77 1.04 11.69
C SER A 57 -10.77 1.58 12.72
N ARG A 58 -11.04 1.39 14.02
CA ARG A 58 -10.10 1.86 15.05
C ARG A 58 -8.76 1.12 14.96
N GLU A 59 -8.84 -0.18 14.71
CA GLU A 59 -7.70 -1.07 14.52
C GLU A 59 -6.84 -0.61 13.34
N ALA A 60 -7.48 -0.25 12.22
CA ALA A 60 -6.83 0.33 11.05
C ALA A 60 -6.08 1.63 11.39
N ILE A 61 -6.73 2.54 12.12
CA ILE A 61 -6.16 3.82 12.56
C ILE A 61 -4.99 3.64 13.52
N ASP A 62 -5.01 2.60 14.36
CA ASP A 62 -3.92 2.27 15.28
C ASP A 62 -2.68 1.72 14.57
N THR A 63 -2.81 1.26 13.32
CA THR A 63 -1.63 0.98 12.48
C THR A 63 -0.98 2.25 11.93
N ILE A 64 -1.65 3.40 11.92
CA ILE A 64 -1.06 4.64 11.39
C ILE A 64 -0.17 5.27 12.48
N PRO A 65 1.06 5.73 12.14
CA PRO A 65 1.90 6.42 13.11
C PRO A 65 1.14 7.56 13.81
N SER A 66 1.23 7.64 15.13
CA SER A 66 0.49 8.63 15.94
C SER A 66 0.77 10.08 15.55
N ARG A 67 1.96 10.34 14.99
CA ARG A 67 2.40 11.65 14.48
C ARG A 67 1.84 12.00 13.08
N ALA A 68 1.19 11.08 12.38
CA ALA A 68 0.68 11.35 11.05
C ALA A 68 -0.46 12.39 11.13
N PRO A 69 -0.42 13.44 10.30
CA PRO A 69 -1.47 14.44 10.29
C PRO A 69 -2.79 13.80 9.88
N ASP A 70 -3.88 14.25 10.52
CA ASP A 70 -5.24 13.83 10.19
C ASP A 70 -5.48 12.30 10.23
N ARG A 71 -4.69 11.53 10.99
CA ARG A 71 -4.81 10.04 11.05
C ARG A 71 -6.23 9.54 11.34
N GLU A 72 -7.01 10.30 12.10
CA GLU A 72 -8.39 9.96 12.49
C GLU A 72 -9.39 10.10 11.32
N LYS A 73 -8.98 10.76 10.22
CA LYS A 73 -9.75 10.86 8.97
C LYS A 73 -9.38 9.78 7.95
N ALA A 74 -8.54 8.82 8.34
CA ALA A 74 -8.13 7.75 7.44
C ALA A 74 -9.33 6.96 6.92
N VAL A 75 -9.17 6.42 5.72
CA VAL A 75 -10.19 5.65 5.02
C VAL A 75 -9.66 4.28 4.65
N GLU A 76 -10.56 3.32 4.54
CA GLU A 76 -10.27 2.05 3.89
C GLU A 76 -10.72 2.10 2.43
N LEU A 77 -9.87 1.61 1.51
CA LEU A 77 -10.10 1.67 0.06
C LEU A 77 -10.55 0.32 -0.52
N LEU A 78 -11.72 0.29 -1.18
CA LEU A 78 -12.27 -0.79 -2.03
C LEU A 78 -12.48 -2.18 -1.36
N SER A 79 -11.96 -2.38 -0.15
CA SER A 79 -11.96 -3.56 0.71
C SER A 79 -11.13 -3.18 1.96
N PRO A 80 -11.23 -3.81 3.15
CA PRO A 80 -10.36 -3.51 4.31
C PRO A 80 -8.85 -3.76 4.11
N ARG A 81 -8.40 -3.88 2.85
CA ARG A 81 -7.04 -4.20 2.45
C ARG A 81 -6.09 -3.02 2.53
N TYR A 82 -6.56 -1.81 2.23
CA TYR A 82 -5.72 -0.62 2.26
C TYR A 82 -6.29 0.41 3.21
N VAL A 83 -5.43 0.91 4.09
CA VAL A 83 -5.71 2.10 4.89
C VAL A 83 -4.94 3.24 4.26
N ALA A 84 -5.68 4.25 3.86
CA ALA A 84 -5.14 5.47 3.33
C ALA A 84 -5.31 6.60 4.35
N SER A 85 -4.23 7.32 4.60
CA SER A 85 -4.20 8.52 5.44
C SER A 85 -3.48 9.61 4.69
N TRP A 86 -3.97 10.84 4.77
CA TRP A 86 -3.31 11.99 4.21
C TRP A 86 -3.60 13.20 5.09
N GLY A 87 -2.73 14.18 5.03
CA GLY A 87 -2.88 15.40 5.81
C GLY A 87 -1.74 16.38 5.55
N GLN A 88 -1.76 17.49 6.25
CA GLN A 88 -0.74 18.53 6.16
C GLN A 88 -0.31 18.94 7.58
N ASP A 89 0.99 19.07 7.78
CA ASP A 89 1.59 19.62 9.00
C ASP A 89 2.58 20.75 8.64
N GLY A 90 3.34 21.24 9.63
CA GLY A 90 4.37 22.26 9.41
C GLY A 90 5.52 21.82 8.49
N ASN A 91 5.66 20.51 8.23
CA ASN A 91 6.71 19.94 7.39
C ASN A 91 6.25 19.68 5.95
N GLY A 92 4.94 19.73 5.68
CA GLY A 92 4.39 19.59 4.34
C GLY A 92 3.14 18.74 4.26
N ARG A 93 2.79 18.35 3.04
CA ARG A 93 1.71 17.39 2.78
C ARG A 93 2.26 15.97 2.85
N HIS A 94 1.44 15.05 3.33
CA HIS A 94 1.77 13.63 3.45
C HIS A 94 0.62 12.77 2.95
N CYS A 95 0.94 11.69 2.25
CA CYS A 95 0.02 10.64 1.83
C CYS A 95 0.64 9.29 2.20
N LEU A 96 -0.11 8.45 2.89
CA LEU A 96 0.33 7.15 3.40
C LEU A 96 -0.71 6.09 3.06
N ILE A 97 -0.29 5.02 2.43
CA ILE A 97 -1.07 3.82 2.20
C ILE A 97 -0.40 2.67 2.93
N ARG A 98 -1.18 1.92 3.70
CA ARG A 98 -0.71 0.70 4.38
C ARG A 98 -1.62 -0.47 4.08
N THR A 99 -1.05 -1.66 3.99
CA THR A 99 -1.82 -2.89 4.07
C THR A 99 -2.05 -3.26 5.54
N ILE A 100 -3.30 -3.53 5.94
CA ILE A 100 -3.59 -4.02 7.30
C ILE A 100 -3.41 -5.54 7.29
N TRP A 101 -2.53 -6.06 8.13
CA TRP A 101 -2.30 -7.50 8.28
C TRP A 101 -3.52 -8.29 8.76
N GLN A 102 -4.45 -7.66 9.48
CA GLN A 102 -5.54 -8.29 10.22
C GLN A 102 -6.91 -8.29 9.53
N ALA A 103 -7.02 -8.12 8.20
CA ALA A 103 -8.27 -8.48 7.50
C ALA A 103 -8.48 -10.01 7.44
N GLU A 104 -8.07 -10.72 8.50
CA GLU A 104 -8.07 -12.15 8.71
C GLU A 104 -9.39 -12.60 9.35
N HIS A 105 -10.46 -12.62 8.56
CA HIS A 105 -11.38 -13.74 8.71
C HIS A 105 -10.97 -14.94 7.86
N ASP A 106 -10.11 -14.74 6.84
CA ASP A 106 -9.83 -15.74 5.81
C ASP A 106 -8.37 -16.25 5.76
N THR A 107 -7.52 -15.97 6.76
CA THR A 107 -6.12 -16.49 6.87
C THR A 107 -5.20 -16.18 5.68
N ARG A 108 -5.58 -15.23 4.81
CA ARG A 108 -4.77 -14.83 3.65
C ARG A 108 -4.09 -13.50 3.95
N PRO A 109 -2.77 -13.38 3.75
CA PRO A 109 -2.09 -12.10 3.91
C PRO A 109 -2.71 -11.08 2.94
N VAL A 110 -3.03 -9.91 3.46
CA VAL A 110 -3.47 -8.75 2.68
C VAL A 110 -2.29 -8.29 1.82
N ARG A 111 -2.47 -8.27 0.50
CA ARG A 111 -1.41 -7.87 -0.44
C ARG A 111 -1.88 -6.76 -1.38
N LEU A 112 -0.96 -5.90 -1.82
CA LEU A 112 -1.18 -5.00 -2.96
C LEU A 112 -1.65 -5.74 -4.21
N GLY A 113 -1.23 -7.01 -4.38
CA GLY A 113 -1.64 -7.83 -5.52
C GLY A 113 -0.92 -7.44 -6.81
N VAL A 114 0.39 -7.15 -6.74
CA VAL A 114 1.20 -6.84 -7.93
C VAL A 114 2.17 -7.97 -8.23
N ALA A 115 2.45 -8.19 -9.51
CA ALA A 115 3.53 -9.08 -9.93
C ALA A 115 4.87 -8.50 -9.46
N SER A 116 5.72 -9.30 -8.82
CA SER A 116 7.04 -8.84 -8.37
C SER A 116 7.91 -8.43 -9.56
N ASP A 117 7.80 -9.18 -10.64
CA ASP A 117 8.64 -9.06 -11.82
C ASP A 117 8.25 -7.83 -12.66
N GLY A 118 9.24 -6.98 -12.92
CA GLY A 118 9.07 -5.80 -13.77
C GLY A 118 8.31 -4.64 -13.12
N PHE A 119 7.69 -4.84 -11.94
CA PHE A 119 6.83 -3.82 -11.33
C PHE A 119 7.60 -2.55 -10.96
N LEU A 120 8.77 -2.69 -10.32
CA LEU A 120 9.60 -1.53 -9.97
C LEU A 120 10.08 -0.78 -11.22
N GLN A 121 10.35 -1.48 -12.33
CA GLN A 121 10.72 -0.86 -13.59
C GLN A 121 9.56 -0.06 -14.20
N ARG A 122 8.32 -0.55 -14.08
CA ARG A 122 7.11 0.17 -14.53
C ARG A 122 6.82 1.39 -13.65
N VAL A 123 6.98 1.26 -12.32
CA VAL A 123 6.90 2.38 -11.38
C VAL A 123 7.96 3.44 -11.72
N ASP A 124 9.22 3.03 -11.95
CA ASP A 124 10.31 3.95 -12.27
C ASP A 124 10.08 4.67 -13.61
N ALA A 125 9.62 3.96 -14.64
CA ALA A 125 9.26 4.57 -15.92
C ALA A 125 8.17 5.64 -15.75
N ARG A 126 7.13 5.35 -14.94
CA ARG A 126 6.08 6.33 -14.68
C ARG A 126 6.58 7.48 -13.80
N ALA A 127 7.36 7.21 -12.77
CA ALA A 127 7.95 8.24 -11.91
C ALA A 127 8.81 9.23 -12.71
N ARG A 128 9.61 8.75 -13.67
CA ARG A 128 10.38 9.59 -14.59
C ARG A 128 9.51 10.46 -15.48
N ALA A 129 8.39 9.92 -15.99
CA ALA A 129 7.42 10.71 -16.75
C ALA A 129 6.77 11.82 -15.91
N GLU A 130 6.68 11.62 -14.60
CA GLU A 130 6.27 12.62 -13.63
C GLU A 130 7.42 13.53 -13.18
N GLY A 131 8.64 13.41 -13.70
CA GLY A 131 9.80 14.24 -13.32
C GLY A 131 10.48 13.85 -12.00
N LEU A 132 10.23 12.63 -11.50
CA LEU A 132 10.89 12.08 -10.34
C LEU A 132 12.04 11.15 -10.76
N THR A 133 13.14 11.19 -10.02
CA THR A 133 14.29 10.31 -10.21
C THR A 133 14.44 9.34 -9.06
N SER A 134 14.81 8.10 -9.35
CA SER A 134 15.11 7.12 -8.31
C SER A 134 16.35 7.54 -7.52
N SER A 135 16.22 7.64 -6.20
CA SER A 135 17.32 7.81 -5.25
C SER A 135 17.86 6.46 -4.75
N GLY A 136 17.15 5.38 -5.05
CA GLY A 136 17.52 4.02 -4.71
C GLY A 136 16.36 3.10 -5.08
N MET A 137 16.56 2.22 -6.05
CA MET A 137 15.60 1.21 -6.47
C MET A 137 16.16 -0.16 -6.16
N ALA A 138 15.37 -1.01 -5.52
CA ALA A 138 15.75 -2.39 -5.33
C ALA A 138 15.69 -3.17 -6.66
N ASP A 139 16.53 -4.19 -6.81
CA ASP A 139 16.55 -5.03 -8.01
C ASP A 139 15.25 -5.82 -8.17
N ALA A 140 14.61 -6.15 -7.04
CA ALA A 140 13.36 -6.89 -6.99
C ALA A 140 12.45 -6.33 -5.90
N PHE A 141 11.14 -6.50 -6.11
CA PHE A 141 10.13 -6.11 -5.14
C PHE A 141 9.93 -7.24 -4.11
N THR A 142 10.78 -7.28 -3.07
CA THR A 142 10.81 -8.37 -2.07
C THR A 142 10.65 -7.84 -0.64
N PRO A 143 10.24 -8.66 0.34
CA PRO A 143 10.11 -8.23 1.73
C PRO A 143 11.41 -7.59 2.20
N ILE A 144 11.34 -6.44 2.89
CA ILE A 144 12.47 -5.59 3.33
C ILE A 144 13.09 -4.67 2.27
N SER A 145 12.70 -4.79 1.00
CA SER A 145 13.15 -3.86 -0.02
C SER A 145 12.45 -2.51 0.15
N VAL A 146 13.23 -1.44 -0.02
CA VAL A 146 12.76 -0.06 -0.06
C VAL A 146 13.21 0.53 -1.38
N SER A 147 12.26 0.99 -2.18
CA SER A 147 12.54 1.80 -3.37
C SER A 147 12.05 3.22 -3.14
N SER A 148 12.80 4.20 -3.61
CA SER A 148 12.55 5.62 -3.35
C SER A 148 12.78 6.46 -4.59
N TRP A 149 11.91 7.45 -4.77
CA TRP A 149 11.96 8.43 -5.84
C TRP A 149 11.78 9.82 -5.27
N SER A 150 12.44 10.80 -5.86
CA SER A 150 12.34 12.20 -5.46
C SER A 150 12.52 13.14 -6.65
N GLU A 151 11.99 14.35 -6.51
CA GLU A 151 12.46 15.48 -7.34
C GLU A 151 13.96 15.69 -7.07
N GLY A 152 14.66 16.33 -8.02
CA GLY A 152 16.07 16.64 -7.86
C GLY A 152 16.38 17.37 -6.54
N GLU A 153 17.63 17.25 -6.08
CA GLU A 153 18.06 17.82 -4.81
C GLU A 153 17.71 19.31 -4.71
N THR A 154 16.90 19.66 -3.70
CA THR A 154 16.63 21.06 -3.35
C THR A 154 17.57 21.58 -2.26
N GLY A 155 18.49 20.74 -1.77
CA GLY A 155 19.32 20.99 -0.60
C GLY A 155 18.56 21.00 0.73
N HIS A 156 17.30 20.55 0.73
CA HIS A 156 16.42 20.54 1.92
C HIS A 156 15.73 19.19 2.07
N ASP A 157 16.01 18.47 3.15
CA ASP A 157 15.35 17.18 3.44
C ASP A 157 14.05 17.34 4.26
N SER A 158 13.78 18.55 4.76
CA SER A 158 12.62 18.85 5.60
C SER A 158 12.11 20.27 5.39
N GLY A 159 10.90 20.53 5.90
CA GLY A 159 10.29 21.85 5.85
C GLY A 159 9.70 22.21 4.49
N PRO A 160 9.33 23.49 4.28
CA PRO A 160 8.51 23.92 3.15
C PRO A 160 9.20 23.85 1.78
N LEU A 161 10.51 23.62 1.76
CA LEU A 161 11.33 23.54 0.54
C LEU A 161 11.76 22.11 0.20
N ARG A 162 11.33 21.11 0.97
CA ARG A 162 11.65 19.71 0.69
C ARG A 162 11.16 19.29 -0.70
N PRO A 163 11.89 18.43 -1.42
CA PRO A 163 11.40 17.90 -2.68
C PRO A 163 10.19 17.00 -2.44
N ILE A 164 9.38 16.82 -3.47
CA ILE A 164 8.40 15.73 -3.49
C ILE A 164 9.18 14.42 -3.52
N SER A 165 8.82 13.49 -2.65
CA SER A 165 9.40 12.15 -2.61
C SER A 165 8.36 11.10 -2.27
N PHE A 166 8.55 9.90 -2.82
CA PHE A 166 7.79 8.73 -2.39
C PHE A 166 8.67 7.50 -2.26
N SER A 167 8.26 6.62 -1.35
CA SER A 167 8.89 5.33 -1.12
C SER A 167 7.85 4.22 -1.16
N LEU A 168 8.27 3.09 -1.74
CA LEU A 168 7.56 1.82 -1.70
C LEU A 168 8.36 0.86 -0.84
N VAL A 169 7.72 0.33 0.20
CA VAL A 169 8.29 -0.69 1.08
C VAL A 169 7.52 -1.98 0.89
N ALA A 170 8.21 -3.08 0.62
CA ALA A 170 7.58 -4.39 0.51
C ALA A 170 7.49 -5.14 1.86
N SER A 171 6.34 -5.76 2.12
CA SER A 171 6.00 -6.44 3.39
C SER A 171 5.98 -7.96 3.32
N GLY A 172 5.92 -8.56 2.13
CA GLY A 172 5.70 -9.99 1.97
C GLY A 172 5.74 -10.42 0.51
N ALA A 173 6.11 -11.68 0.24
CA ALA A 173 6.02 -12.29 -1.09
C ALA A 173 5.38 -13.67 -1.02
N ASP A 174 4.72 -14.06 -2.10
CA ASP A 174 4.23 -15.41 -2.34
C ASP A 174 4.95 -15.97 -3.54
N GLU A 175 6.06 -16.65 -3.26
CA GLU A 175 6.91 -17.23 -4.28
C GLU A 175 6.15 -18.24 -5.14
N ALA A 176 5.12 -18.91 -4.60
CA ALA A 176 4.30 -19.86 -5.35
C ALA A 176 3.37 -19.19 -6.38
N ARG A 177 3.07 -17.89 -6.21
CA ARG A 177 2.21 -17.12 -7.12
C ARG A 177 2.93 -16.00 -7.86
N GLY A 178 4.22 -15.75 -7.59
CA GLY A 178 4.99 -14.67 -8.22
C GLY A 178 4.52 -13.26 -7.84
N LEU A 179 3.79 -13.12 -6.72
CA LEU A 179 3.21 -11.87 -6.28
C LEU A 179 3.96 -11.34 -5.05
N ALA A 180 4.27 -10.05 -5.05
CA ALA A 180 4.83 -9.35 -3.91
C ALA A 180 3.86 -8.27 -3.40
N ASP A 181 4.05 -7.92 -2.14
CA ASP A 181 3.21 -6.97 -1.42
C ASP A 181 3.98 -5.67 -1.13
N ALA A 182 3.37 -4.50 -1.36
CA ALA A 182 3.83 -3.27 -0.71
C ALA A 182 3.15 -3.13 0.64
N GLY A 183 3.96 -3.19 1.68
CA GLY A 183 3.51 -2.94 3.05
C GLY A 183 3.19 -1.48 3.28
N VAL A 184 3.89 -0.59 2.56
CA VAL A 184 3.76 0.86 2.74
C VAL A 184 4.05 1.59 1.44
N ILE A 185 3.14 2.50 1.07
CA ILE A 185 3.39 3.61 0.15
C ILE A 185 3.42 4.87 0.99
N ALA A 186 4.56 5.56 1.03
CA ALA A 186 4.68 6.82 1.75
C ALA A 186 5.11 7.90 0.78
N MET A 187 4.39 9.02 0.74
CA MET A 187 4.71 10.16 -0.10
C MET A 187 4.62 11.45 0.71
N GLY A 188 5.54 12.37 0.47
CA GLY A 188 5.46 13.71 1.03
C GLY A 188 6.06 14.75 0.12
N GLY A 189 5.77 16.00 0.44
CA GLY A 189 6.25 17.15 -0.32
C GLY A 189 5.90 18.46 0.35
N PRO A 190 6.19 19.60 -0.29
CA PRO A 190 6.04 20.91 0.32
C PRO A 190 4.55 21.24 0.59
N PRO A 191 4.24 22.07 1.60
CA PRO A 191 2.87 22.36 2.01
C PRO A 191 2.06 23.10 0.94
N GLN A 192 2.72 23.90 0.09
CA GLN A 192 2.05 24.63 -0.99
C GLN A 192 1.87 23.77 -2.26
N GLY A 193 2.50 22.60 -2.31
CA GLY A 193 2.59 21.81 -3.53
C GLY A 193 3.46 22.49 -4.60
N ARG A 194 3.54 21.86 -5.77
CA ARG A 194 4.24 22.39 -6.96
C ARG A 194 3.41 22.05 -8.20
N PRO A 195 3.23 23.01 -9.14
CA PRO A 195 2.49 22.79 -10.38
C PRO A 195 3.16 21.78 -11.31
#